data_AF-A0A7V9EIC0-F1
#
_entry.id   AF-A0A7V9EIC0-F1
#
_cell.length_a   1.000
_cell.length_b   1.000
_cell.length_c   1.000
_cell.angle_alpha   90.00
_cell.angle_beta   90.00
_cell.angle_gamma   90.00
#
_symmetry.space_group_name_H-M   'P 1'
#
loop_
_entity.id
_entity.type
_entity.pdbx_description
1 polymer ?
#
loop_
_entity_poly.entity_id
_entity_poly.type
_entity_poly.pdbx_seq_one_letter_code
_entity_poly.pdbx_strand_id
1 'polypeptide(L)'
;MSARTCPDWPELMELDPDLQFKHYMVSEVGLPSESLTRISHVSLGEIEICCDVEHHVFNPAHTDPQVCEALRETHWFDVQEWATSGPGADSTSSNAA
;
A
#
# COMPACT_ATOMS: atom_id res chain seq x y z
N MET A 1 5.48 -6.86 18.03
CA MET A 1 4.69 -6.75 16.79
C MET A 1 3.66 -5.67 16.99
N SER A 2 3.94 -4.46 16.50
CA SER A 2 3.00 -3.35 16.56
C SER A 2 2.73 -2.93 15.13
N ALA A 3 1.81 -3.62 14.46
CA ALA A 3 1.20 -3.07 13.27
C ALA A 3 0.49 -1.79 13.71
N ARG A 4 1.07 -0.64 13.36
CA ARG A 4 0.49 0.65 13.71
C ARG A 4 -0.44 1.05 12.57
N THR A 5 -1.70 1.29 12.89
CA THR A 5 -2.61 1.93 11.95
C THR A 5 -1.99 3.24 11.47
N CYS A 6 -2.16 3.52 10.19
CA CYS A 6 -1.60 4.72 9.59
C CYS A 6 -2.14 6.00 10.27
N PRO A 7 -1.31 7.02 10.57
CA PRO A 7 -1.81 8.28 11.13
C PRO A 7 -2.74 9.00 10.15
N ASP A 8 -2.54 8.82 8.86
CA ASP A 8 -3.37 9.34 7.76
C ASP A 8 -4.63 8.50 7.51
N TRP A 9 -4.94 7.56 8.41
CA TRP A 9 -6.16 6.75 8.37
C TRP A 9 -7.44 7.56 8.11
N PRO A 10 -7.66 8.75 8.72
CA PRO A 10 -8.85 9.55 8.42
C PRO A 10 -8.95 9.95 6.94
N GLU A 11 -7.84 10.36 6.32
CA GLU A 11 -7.80 10.76 4.90
C GLU A 11 -7.93 9.54 3.99
N LEU A 12 -7.34 8.41 4.37
CA LEU A 12 -7.47 7.15 3.63
C LEU A 12 -8.90 6.61 3.65
N MET A 13 -9.63 6.79 4.76
CA MET A 13 -11.06 6.46 4.86
C MET A 13 -11.94 7.32 3.95
N GLU A 14 -11.52 8.54 3.61
CA GLU A 14 -12.24 9.38 2.64
C GLU A 14 -12.06 8.88 1.21
N LEU A 15 -10.95 8.20 0.92
CA LEU A 15 -10.69 7.57 -0.38
C LEU A 15 -11.47 6.27 -0.52
N ASP A 16 -11.25 5.33 0.41
CA ASP A 16 -11.94 4.05 0.43
C ASP A 16 -11.98 3.51 1.87
N PRO A 17 -13.18 3.39 2.48
CA PRO A 17 -13.32 2.93 3.85
C PRO A 17 -13.04 1.43 4.04
N ASP A 18 -12.95 0.65 2.97
CA ASP A 18 -12.66 -0.78 3.04
C ASP A 18 -11.15 -1.06 3.16
N LEU A 19 -10.30 -0.14 2.70
CA LEU A 19 -8.84 -0.27 2.77
C LEU A 19 -8.35 -0.17 4.22
N GLN A 20 -7.62 -1.16 4.71
CA GLN A 20 -7.05 -1.22 6.06
C GLN A 20 -5.53 -1.01 6.08
N PHE A 21 -5.09 0.17 5.68
CA PHE A 21 -3.69 0.58 5.75
C PHE A 21 -3.06 0.44 7.14
N LYS A 22 -2.04 -0.40 7.21
CA LYS A 22 -1.24 -0.66 8.39
C LYS A 22 0.24 -0.56 8.04
N HIS A 23 1.03 -0.15 9.02
CA HIS A 23 2.48 -0.14 8.90
C HIS A 23 3.04 -1.50 9.27
N TYR A 24 3.77 -2.08 8.32
CA TYR A 24 4.48 -3.34 8.45
C TYR A 24 5.93 -3.15 8.06
N MET A 25 6.80 -4.06 8.47
CA MET A 25 8.12 -4.15 7.84
C MET A 25 7.99 -4.84 6.48
N VAL A 26 8.79 -4.44 5.49
CA VAL A 26 8.82 -5.06 4.16
C VAL A 26 9.07 -6.58 4.26
N SER A 27 9.90 -7.00 5.21
CA SER A 27 10.15 -8.41 5.52
C SER A 27 8.93 -9.18 6.07
N GLU A 28 7.93 -8.49 6.62
CA GLU A 28 6.72 -9.09 7.20
C GLU A 28 5.59 -9.24 6.19
N VAL A 29 5.47 -8.32 5.22
CA VAL A 29 4.38 -8.33 4.22
C VAL A 29 4.54 -9.48 3.22
N GLY A 30 5.77 -9.99 3.01
CA GLY A 30 6.03 -11.04 2.04
C GLY A 30 5.86 -10.54 0.60
N LEU A 31 6.45 -9.37 0.30
CA LEU A 31 6.40 -8.78 -1.04
C LEU A 31 6.90 -9.74 -2.13
N PRO A 32 6.46 -9.54 -3.39
CA PRO A 32 6.94 -10.32 -4.52
C PRO A 32 8.46 -10.27 -4.62
N SER A 33 9.09 -11.41 -4.88
CA SER A 33 10.55 -11.52 -4.99
C SER A 33 11.15 -10.54 -6.01
N GLU A 34 10.42 -10.27 -7.10
CA GLU A 34 10.82 -9.30 -8.14
C GLU A 34 10.86 -7.86 -7.64
N SER A 35 10.03 -7.48 -6.66
CA SER A 35 10.12 -6.17 -6.01
C SER A 35 11.28 -6.14 -5.02
N LEU A 36 11.49 -7.23 -4.27
CA LEU A 36 12.58 -7.34 -3.29
C LEU A 36 13.96 -7.27 -3.93
N THR A 37 14.15 -7.84 -5.13
CA THR A 37 15.44 -7.76 -5.85
C THR A 37 15.78 -6.36 -6.34
N ARG A 38 14.79 -5.46 -6.45
CA ARG A 38 15.00 -4.06 -6.85
C ARG A 38 15.36 -3.16 -5.67
N ILE A 39 14.95 -3.54 -4.46
CA ILE A 39 15.28 -2.81 -3.23
C ILE A 39 16.73 -3.15 -2.85
N SER A 40 17.64 -2.21 -3.10
CA SER A 40 19.08 -2.38 -2.91
C SER A 40 19.69 -1.38 -1.93
N HIS A 41 18.93 -0.35 -1.53
CA HIS A 41 19.45 0.75 -0.72
C HIS A 41 19.55 0.40 0.78
N VAL A 42 18.68 -0.49 1.28
CA VAL A 42 18.48 -0.76 2.72
C VAL A 42 18.06 -2.20 2.98
N SER A 43 18.33 -2.69 4.18
CA SER A 43 17.90 -4.03 4.62
C SER A 43 16.38 -4.09 4.69
N LEU A 44 15.75 -5.09 4.07
CA LEU A 44 14.29 -5.29 4.05
C LEU A 44 13.64 -5.36 5.45
N GLY A 45 14.42 -5.64 6.50
CA GLY A 45 13.96 -5.68 7.89
C GLY A 45 13.99 -4.33 8.62
N GLU A 46 14.49 -3.27 7.98
CA GLU A 46 14.57 -1.91 8.53
C GLU A 46 13.66 -0.94 7.77
N ILE A 47 12.97 -1.42 6.72
CA ILE A 47 12.09 -0.61 5.88
C ILE A 47 10.65 -0.84 6.31
N GLU A 48 10.02 0.24 6.73
CA GLU A 48 8.58 0.27 6.97
C GLU A 48 7.84 0.55 5.66
N ILE A 49 6.73 -0.15 5.49
CA ILE A 49 5.79 0.01 4.38
C ILE A 49 4.40 0.23 4.97
N CYS A 50 3.69 1.22 4.44
CA CYS A 50 2.30 1.45 4.75
C CYS A 50 1.44 0.86 3.64
N CYS A 51 0.75 -0.23 3.92
CA CYS A 51 -0.04 -0.90 2.89
C CYS A 51 -1.25 -1.65 3.44
N ASP A 52 -2.22 -1.83 2.56
CA ASP A 52 -3.27 -2.81 2.69
C ASP A 52 -2.87 -4.07 1.92
N VAL A 53 -2.62 -5.16 2.65
CA VAL A 53 -2.17 -6.43 2.08
C VAL A 53 -3.32 -7.17 1.39
N GLU A 54 -4.57 -6.91 1.79
CA GLU A 54 -5.74 -7.60 1.22
C GLU A 54 -6.03 -7.11 -0.20
N HIS A 55 -5.98 -5.80 -0.43
CA HIS A 55 -6.22 -5.16 -1.71
C HIS A 55 -4.94 -4.92 -2.52
N HIS A 56 -3.76 -5.21 -1.96
CA HIS A 56 -2.45 -4.92 -2.55
C HIS A 56 -2.29 -3.44 -2.90
N VAL A 57 -2.68 -2.56 -1.97
CA VAL A 57 -2.58 -1.10 -2.14
C VAL A 57 -1.57 -0.55 -1.15
N PHE A 58 -0.66 0.31 -1.58
CA PHE A 58 0.32 0.95 -0.71
C PHE A 58 0.15 2.47 -0.70
N ASN A 59 0.54 3.10 0.40
CA ASN A 59 0.56 4.54 0.55
C ASN A 59 2.00 5.06 0.35
N PRO A 60 2.29 5.82 -0.73
CA PRO A 60 3.63 6.36 -0.99
C PRO A 60 4.08 7.42 0.02
N ALA A 61 3.17 8.02 0.80
CA ALA A 61 3.53 9.04 1.79
C ALA A 61 4.32 8.47 2.98
N HIS A 62 4.08 7.20 3.31
CA HIS A 62 4.71 6.48 4.43
C HIS A 62 5.46 5.22 3.99
N THR A 63 5.73 5.11 2.69
CA THR A 63 6.48 3.99 2.12
C THR A 63 7.74 4.54 1.46
N ASP A 64 8.84 3.83 1.60
CA ASP A 64 10.10 4.24 0.96
C ASP A 64 9.94 4.38 -0.57
N PRO A 65 10.50 5.42 -1.20
CA PRO A 65 10.37 5.65 -2.64
C PRO A 65 10.84 4.48 -3.50
N GLN A 66 11.93 3.79 -3.11
CA GLN A 66 12.45 2.65 -3.86
C GLN A 66 11.51 1.45 -3.76
N VAL A 67 10.87 1.25 -2.61
CA VAL A 67 9.81 0.25 -2.45
C VAL A 67 8.62 0.60 -3.32
N CYS A 68 8.19 1.87 -3.33
CA CYS A 68 7.10 2.33 -4.19
C CYS A 68 7.37 2.06 -5.68
N GLU A 69 8.57 2.37 -6.16
CA GLU A 69 8.97 2.09 -7.55
C GLU A 69 8.97 0.59 -7.84
N ALA A 70 9.51 -0.22 -6.93
CA ALA A 70 9.54 -1.67 -7.08
C ALA A 70 8.14 -2.31 -7.06
N LEU A 71 7.19 -1.72 -6.33
CA LEU A 71 5.81 -2.19 -6.25
C LEU A 71 4.98 -1.79 -7.48
N ARG A 72 5.19 -0.58 -8.02
CA ARG A 72 4.51 -0.10 -9.24
C ARG A 72 4.80 -0.95 -10.48
N GLU A 73 5.89 -1.69 -10.49
CA GLU A 73 6.20 -2.66 -11.56
C GLU A 73 5.53 -4.03 -11.34
N THR A 74 4.66 -4.18 -10.34
CA THR A 74 3.95 -5.42 -10.01
C THR A 74 2.42 -5.24 -10.03
N HIS A 75 1.70 -6.07 -9.27
CA HIS A 75 0.24 -6.02 -9.14
C HIS A 75 -0.23 -5.07 -8.02
N TRP A 76 0.70 -4.36 -7.38
CA TRP A 76 0.39 -3.42 -6.30
C TRP A 76 0.02 -2.06 -6.86
N PHE A 77 -0.96 -1.40 -6.22
CA PHE A 77 -1.46 -0.11 -6.64
C PHE A 77 -1.10 0.99 -5.64
N ASP A 78 -0.82 2.19 -6.16
CA ASP A 78 -0.73 3.41 -5.35
C ASP A 78 -2.13 3.78 -4.86
N VAL A 79 -2.29 4.17 -3.60
CA VAL A 79 -3.61 4.52 -3.04
C VAL A 79 -4.32 5.64 -3.82
N GLN A 80 -3.58 6.61 -4.36
CA GLN A 80 -4.19 7.67 -5.17
C GLN A 80 -4.65 7.12 -6.53
N GLU A 81 -3.88 6.20 -7.10
CA GLU A 81 -4.24 5.53 -8.36
C GLU A 81 -5.45 4.60 -8.15
N TRP A 82 -5.47 3.83 -7.05
CA TRP A 82 -6.59 2.98 -6.66
C TRP A 82 -7.89 3.76 -6.55
N ALA A 83 -7.86 4.91 -5.86
CA ALA A 83 -9.04 5.75 -5.67
C ALA A 83 -9.51 6.47 -6.95
N THR A 84 -8.60 6.76 -7.88
CA THR A 84 -8.90 7.56 -9.08
C THR A 84 -9.19 6.72 -10.33
N SER A 85 -8.53 5.57 -10.47
CA SER A 85 -8.51 4.78 -11.71
C SER A 85 -8.45 3.27 -11.50
N GLY A 86 -8.21 2.81 -10.27
CA GLY A 86 -8.24 1.41 -9.90
C GLY A 86 -9.63 0.94 -9.45
N PRO A 87 -9.73 -0.33 -8.98
CA PRO A 87 -10.99 -0.95 -8.56
C PRO A 87 -11.75 -0.17 -7.47
N GLY A 88 -11.06 0.61 -6.65
CA GLY A 88 -11.67 1.47 -5.63
C GLY A 88 -12.56 2.58 -6.20
N ALA A 89 -12.26 3.07 -7.41
CA ALA A 89 -13.08 4.06 -8.10
C ALA A 89 -14.46 3.48 -8.46
N ASP A 90 -14.54 2.20 -8.81
CA ASP A 90 -15.79 1.50 -9.12
C ASP A 90 -16.55 1.05 -7.86
N SER A 91 -15.85 0.76 -6.75
CA SER A 91 -16.44 0.42 -5.45
C SER A 91 -17.36 1.52 -4.92
N THR A 92 -16.99 2.80 -5.11
CA THR A 92 -17.84 3.95 -4.79
C THR A 92 -19.12 3.99 -5.63
N SER A 93 -19.12 3.41 -6.84
CA SER A 93 -20.28 3.45 -7.74
C SER A 93 -21.30 2.33 -7.51
N SER A 94 -21.00 1.32 -6.68
CA SER A 94 -21.88 0.14 -6.53
C SER A 94 -22.97 0.26 -5.46
N ASN A 95 -23.13 1.43 -4.82
CA ASN A 95 -24.17 1.67 -3.80
C ASN A 95 -25.30 2.61 -4.26
N ALA A 96 -25.58 2.66 -5.56
CA ALA A 96 -26.71 3.39 -6.13
C ALA A 96 -27.58 2.49 -7.03
N ALA A 97 -28.37 1.58 -6.42
CA ALA A 97 -29.61 1.05 -6.99
C ALA A 97 -30.48 0.39 -5.93
#